data_AF-A0A7G6AEF6-F1
#
_entry.id   AF-A0A7G6AEF6-F1
#
_cell.length_a   1.000
_cell.length_b   1.000
_cell.length_c   1.000
_cell.angle_alpha   90.00
_cell.angle_beta   90.00
_cell.angle_gamma   90.00
#
_symmetry.space_group_name_H-M   'P 1'
#
loop_
_entity.id
_entity.type
_entity.pdbx_description
1 polymer ?
#
loop_
_entity_poly.entity_id
_entity_poly.type
_entity_poly.pdbx_seq_one_letter_code
_entity_poly.pdbx_strand_id
1 'polypeptide(L)'
;MKERGILFSGAMVRALLDGTKSQTRRALRPQPEGECAPEMARNRFGLAGDRLWVRETYFAFGHWETRPKAGKAGNARYFIDQTRTSGQRYRYALDEPGGADPLAGRVAGDLPRWHQRPALFMPRAASRILLEIVGVRVERLRAISADDALAEGIDPQGAGGDPVLAYRKVWERINGAGSWDADPWVWAVELRRLAP
;
A
#
# COMPACT_ATOMS: atom_id res chain seq x y z
N MET A 1 -9.61 16.93 -9.89
CA MET A 1 -9.42 15.88 -8.87
C MET A 1 -8.75 14.68 -9.51
N LYS A 2 -7.57 14.26 -9.03
CA LYS A 2 -6.82 13.12 -9.56
C LYS A 2 -6.92 11.93 -8.61
N GLU A 3 -7.03 10.71 -9.13
CA GLU A 3 -6.99 9.47 -8.35
C GLU A 3 -5.68 8.71 -8.59
N ARG A 4 -4.96 8.33 -7.52
CA ARG A 4 -3.70 7.58 -7.61
C ARG A 4 -3.69 6.37 -6.68
N GLY A 5 -2.97 5.32 -7.07
CA GLY A 5 -2.89 4.09 -6.27
C GLY A 5 -1.81 4.18 -5.20
N ILE A 6 -2.12 3.75 -3.96
CA ILE A 6 -1.16 3.70 -2.85
C ILE A 6 -1.05 2.31 -2.24
N LEU A 7 0.18 1.81 -2.08
CA LEU A 7 0.46 0.46 -1.56
C LEU A 7 0.48 0.44 -0.04
N PHE A 8 -0.46 -0.28 0.58
CA PHE A 8 -0.56 -0.47 2.02
C PHE A 8 -0.43 -1.96 2.39
N SER A 9 0.16 -2.23 3.55
CA SER A 9 0.23 -3.58 4.11
C SER A 9 -1.12 -3.99 4.72
N GLY A 10 -1.33 -5.29 4.96
CA GLY A 10 -2.56 -5.77 5.60
C GLY A 10 -2.85 -5.11 6.95
N ALA A 11 -1.82 -4.85 7.77
CA ALA A 11 -1.97 -4.13 9.03
C ALA A 11 -2.43 -2.67 8.82
N MET A 12 -1.87 -1.96 7.83
CA MET A 12 -2.29 -0.59 7.51
C MET A 12 -3.72 -0.55 6.95
N VAL A 13 -4.11 -1.54 6.15
CA VAL A 13 -5.48 -1.67 5.64
C VAL A 13 -6.46 -1.91 6.78
N ARG A 14 -6.15 -2.82 7.71
CA ARG A 14 -6.95 -3.04 8.92
C ARG A 14 -7.13 -1.74 9.70
N ALA A 15 -6.04 -1.02 9.96
CA ALA A 15 -6.10 0.25 10.68
C ALA A 15 -6.94 1.32 9.95
N LEU A 16 -6.93 1.36 8.61
CA LEU A 16 -7.85 2.22 7.85
C LEU A 16 -9.32 1.79 8.01
N LEU A 17 -9.58 0.48 8.02
CA LEU A 17 -10.93 -0.05 8.15
C LEU A 17 -11.52 0.20 9.54
N ASP A 18 -10.68 0.05 10.57
CA ASP A 18 -10.99 0.30 11.98
C ASP A 18 -11.05 1.80 12.31
N GLY A 19 -10.60 2.67 11.39
CA GLY A 19 -10.60 4.13 11.56
C GLY A 19 -9.47 4.67 12.44
N THR A 20 -8.51 3.83 12.83
CA THR A 20 -7.35 4.22 13.64
C THR A 20 -6.25 4.89 12.80
N LYS A 21 -6.18 4.58 11.49
CA LYS A 21 -5.22 5.22 10.58
C LYS A 21 -5.86 6.38 9.82
N SER A 22 -5.34 7.59 10.03
CA SER A 22 -5.70 8.83 9.33
C SER A 22 -4.50 9.55 8.71
N GLN A 23 -3.29 9.01 8.86
CA GLN A 23 -2.07 9.57 8.29
C GLN A 23 -1.19 8.48 7.69
N THR A 24 -0.37 8.82 6.70
CA THR A 24 0.74 7.97 6.27
C THR A 24 2.00 8.75 5.92
N ARG A 25 3.16 8.25 6.33
CA ARG A 25 4.46 8.76 5.94
C ARG A 25 5.16 7.90 4.91
N ARG A 26 5.87 8.56 4.00
CA ARG A 26 6.68 7.94 2.94
C ARG A 26 7.96 8.75 2.71
N ALA A 27 9.11 8.08 2.73
CA ALA A 27 10.40 8.73 2.45
C ALA A 27 10.40 9.43 1.08
N LEU A 28 10.95 10.64 1.04
CA LEU A 28 11.26 11.35 -0.20
C LEU A 28 12.31 10.57 -0.99
N ARG A 29 12.17 10.54 -2.31
CA ARG A 29 13.15 9.94 -3.22
C ARG A 29 13.25 10.80 -4.50
N PRO A 30 14.42 11.36 -4.85
CA PRO A 30 15.66 11.40 -4.05
C PRO A 30 15.51 12.20 -2.74
N GLN A 31 16.42 11.99 -1.79
CA GLN A 31 16.50 12.81 -0.58
C GLN A 31 17.13 14.17 -0.95
N PRO A 32 16.55 15.30 -0.52
CA PRO A 32 17.13 16.60 -0.79
C PRO A 32 18.42 16.80 0.02
N GLU A 33 19.35 17.58 -0.54
CA GLU A 33 20.54 18.03 0.17
C GLU A 33 20.17 19.26 1.02
N GLY A 34 20.47 19.21 2.33
CA GLY A 34 20.21 20.32 3.26
C GLY A 34 18.75 20.45 3.75
N GLU A 35 18.32 21.68 3.99
CA GLU A 35 16.94 22.00 4.40
C GLU A 35 15.99 21.91 3.21
N CYS A 36 14.91 21.12 3.34
CA CYS A 36 13.95 20.94 2.27
C CYS A 36 12.96 22.11 2.26
N ALA A 37 13.00 22.94 1.22
CA ALA A 37 11.86 23.79 0.90
C ALA A 37 10.69 22.90 0.43
N PRO A 38 9.46 23.03 1.00
CA PRO A 38 8.30 22.22 0.62
C PRO A 38 7.98 22.22 -0.88
N GLU A 39 8.35 23.31 -1.57
CA GLU A 39 8.12 23.52 -3.01
C GLU A 39 9.06 22.69 -3.91
N MET A 40 10.23 22.28 -3.41
CA MET A 40 11.25 21.59 -4.21
C MET A 40 10.93 20.09 -4.41
N ALA A 41 10.12 19.51 -3.53
CA ALA A 41 9.78 18.10 -3.58
C ALA A 41 8.57 17.88 -4.51
N ARG A 42 8.78 17.21 -5.66
CA ARG A 42 7.66 16.80 -6.54
C ARG A 42 6.68 15.93 -5.76
N ASN A 43 5.52 16.48 -5.41
CA ASN A 43 4.48 15.78 -4.66
C ASN A 43 3.90 14.62 -5.49
N ARG A 44 4.31 13.39 -5.15
CA ARG A 44 3.91 12.17 -5.85
C ARG A 44 2.49 11.69 -5.51
N PHE A 45 1.91 12.17 -4.42
CA PHE A 45 0.62 11.72 -3.91
C PHE A 45 -0.52 12.57 -4.45
N GLY A 46 -0.30 13.87 -4.58
CA GLY A 46 -1.33 14.84 -4.95
C GLY A 46 -1.49 15.90 -3.86
N LEU A 47 -2.34 16.89 -4.14
CA LEU A 47 -2.63 17.98 -3.21
C LEU A 47 -3.86 17.65 -2.35
N ALA A 48 -4.15 18.49 -1.36
CA ALA A 48 -5.42 18.40 -0.64
C ALA A 48 -6.61 18.41 -1.63
N GLY A 49 -7.58 17.53 -1.40
CA GLY A 49 -8.72 17.30 -2.29
C GLY A 49 -8.49 16.30 -3.43
N ASP A 50 -7.24 15.85 -3.69
CA ASP A 50 -7.00 14.68 -4.53
C ASP A 50 -7.38 13.39 -3.78
N ARG A 51 -7.48 12.27 -4.52
CA ARG A 51 -7.87 10.97 -3.98
C ARG A 51 -6.79 9.92 -4.15
N LEU A 52 -6.71 9.03 -3.17
CA LEU A 52 -5.87 7.83 -3.20
C LEU A 52 -6.75 6.59 -3.08
N TRP A 53 -6.54 5.63 -3.98
CA TRP A 53 -7.17 4.31 -3.89
C TRP A 53 -6.16 3.30 -3.36
N VAL A 54 -6.58 2.50 -2.38
CA VAL A 54 -5.68 1.63 -1.64
C VAL A 54 -5.41 0.35 -2.42
N ARG A 55 -4.13 -0.01 -2.49
CA ARG A 55 -3.64 -1.24 -3.08
C ARG A 55 -3.21 -2.18 -1.97
N GLU A 56 -3.92 -3.29 -1.83
CA GLU A 56 -3.65 -4.32 -0.84
C GLU A 56 -3.39 -5.69 -1.49
N THR A 57 -2.92 -6.66 -0.71
CA THR A 57 -2.75 -8.02 -1.21
C THR A 57 -4.12 -8.64 -1.41
N TYR A 58 -4.39 -9.12 -2.61
CA TYR A 58 -5.70 -9.59 -3.04
C TYR A 58 -5.60 -10.91 -3.79
N PHE A 59 -6.74 -11.56 -4.01
CA PHE A 59 -6.85 -12.72 -4.85
C PHE A 59 -7.69 -12.39 -6.09
N ALA A 60 -7.20 -12.84 -7.24
CA ALA A 60 -7.86 -12.73 -8.52
C ALA A 60 -8.07 -14.12 -9.11
N PHE A 61 -9.20 -14.32 -9.77
CA PHE A 61 -9.50 -15.53 -10.52
C PHE A 61 -9.02 -15.35 -11.96
N GLY A 62 -8.26 -16.32 -12.47
CA GLY A 62 -7.71 -16.24 -13.82
C GLY A 62 -6.58 -17.23 -14.04
N HIS A 63 -5.90 -17.11 -15.17
CA HIS A 63 -4.79 -18.00 -15.56
C HIS A 63 -3.56 -17.21 -15.98
N TRP A 64 -2.45 -17.92 -16.14
CA TRP A 64 -1.22 -17.36 -16.68
C TRP A 64 -1.08 -17.75 -18.15
N GLU A 65 -0.75 -16.77 -18.98
CA GLU A 65 -0.42 -16.99 -20.38
C GLU A 65 1.04 -16.64 -20.63
N THR A 66 1.74 -17.51 -21.35
CA THR A 66 3.09 -17.24 -21.83
C THR A 66 2.99 -16.63 -23.22
N ARG A 67 3.48 -15.39 -23.36
CA ARG A 67 3.49 -14.68 -24.65
C ARG A 67 4.92 -14.26 -25.00
N PRO A 68 5.28 -14.23 -26.29
CA PRO A 68 6.56 -13.68 -26.72
C PRO A 68 6.65 -12.20 -26.36
N LYS A 69 7.84 -11.74 -25.94
CA LYS A 69 8.05 -10.33 -25.61
C LYS A 69 8.03 -9.49 -26.89
N ALA A 70 7.22 -8.44 -26.91
CA ALA A 70 7.20 -7.51 -28.03
C ALA A 70 8.59 -6.88 -28.24
N GLY A 71 9.19 -7.12 -29.41
CA GLY A 71 10.48 -6.54 -29.80
C GLY A 71 11.70 -7.06 -29.03
N LYS A 72 11.61 -8.18 -28.29
CA LYS A 72 12.75 -8.77 -27.56
C LYS A 72 12.74 -10.30 -27.65
N ALA A 73 13.93 -10.90 -27.61
CA ALA A 73 14.06 -12.35 -27.51
C ALA A 73 13.50 -12.86 -26.15
N GLY A 74 12.78 -13.99 -26.22
CA GLY A 74 12.25 -14.70 -25.05
C GLY A 74 10.78 -14.42 -24.73
N ASN A 75 10.27 -15.14 -23.73
CA ASN A 75 8.86 -15.12 -23.33
C ASN A 75 8.64 -14.37 -22.02
N ALA A 76 7.44 -13.85 -21.82
CA ALA A 76 6.97 -13.29 -20.56
C ALA A 76 5.62 -13.92 -20.18
N ARG A 77 5.40 -14.07 -18.87
CA ARG A 77 4.14 -14.57 -18.32
C ARG A 77 3.23 -13.40 -17.97
N TYR A 78 2.03 -13.41 -18.52
CA TYR A 78 0.98 -12.42 -18.26
C TYR A 78 -0.15 -13.11 -17.51
N PHE A 79 -0.66 -12.46 -16.48
CA PHE A 79 -1.83 -12.96 -15.78
C PHE A 79 -3.07 -12.35 -16.41
N ILE A 80 -3.99 -13.22 -16.83
CA ILE A 80 -5.27 -12.81 -17.38
C ILE A 80 -6.28 -12.82 -16.26
N ASP A 81 -6.63 -11.63 -15.78
CA ASP A 81 -7.63 -11.46 -14.75
C ASP A 81 -9.02 -11.69 -15.35
N GLN A 82 -9.69 -12.75 -14.89
CA GLN A 82 -11.03 -13.13 -15.29
C GLN A 82 -12.03 -12.98 -14.14
N THR A 83 -11.64 -12.36 -13.02
CA THR A 83 -12.45 -12.28 -11.82
C THR A 83 -13.84 -11.74 -12.13
N ARG A 84 -13.90 -10.59 -12.80
CA ARG A 84 -15.19 -9.96 -13.14
C ARG A 84 -15.90 -10.64 -14.30
N THR A 85 -15.17 -11.12 -15.32
CA THR A 85 -15.78 -11.75 -16.50
C THR A 85 -16.39 -13.11 -16.18
N SER A 86 -15.88 -13.79 -15.15
CA SER A 86 -16.46 -15.03 -14.62
C SER A 86 -17.53 -14.80 -13.55
N GLY A 87 -18.00 -13.56 -13.34
CA GLY A 87 -19.01 -13.22 -12.33
C GLY A 87 -18.53 -13.31 -10.87
N GLN A 88 -17.23 -13.46 -10.64
CA GLN A 88 -16.63 -13.53 -9.31
C GLN A 88 -16.33 -12.12 -8.77
N ARG A 89 -16.20 -12.02 -7.44
CA ARG A 89 -15.70 -10.82 -6.76
C ARG A 89 -14.25 -11.02 -6.33
N TYR A 90 -13.45 -9.95 -6.30
CA TYR A 90 -12.12 -10.01 -5.70
C TYR A 90 -12.20 -10.38 -4.22
N ARG A 91 -11.21 -11.14 -3.75
CA ARG A 91 -11.05 -11.51 -2.34
C ARG A 91 -9.80 -10.84 -1.79
N TYR A 92 -9.73 -10.64 -0.48
CA TYR A 92 -8.63 -9.89 0.15
C TYR A 92 -7.99 -10.72 1.25
N ALA A 93 -6.67 -10.69 1.33
CA ALA A 93 -5.92 -11.50 2.29
C ALA A 93 -6.24 -11.19 3.76
N LEU A 94 -6.77 -9.99 4.03
CA LEU A 94 -7.18 -9.60 5.37
C LEU A 94 -8.47 -10.30 5.82
N ASP A 95 -9.43 -10.47 4.91
CA ASP A 95 -10.75 -11.03 5.22
C ASP A 95 -10.75 -12.55 5.04
N GLU A 96 -10.00 -13.02 4.05
CA GLU A 96 -9.91 -14.42 3.65
C GLU A 96 -8.43 -14.85 3.65
N PRO A 97 -7.79 -15.03 4.82
CA PRO A 97 -6.38 -15.44 4.90
C PRO A 97 -6.10 -16.81 4.26
N GLY A 98 -7.16 -17.63 4.08
CA GLY A 98 -7.16 -18.89 3.32
C GLY A 98 -7.66 -18.76 1.88
N GLY A 99 -7.80 -17.55 1.32
CA GLY A 99 -8.30 -17.29 -0.03
C GLY A 99 -7.43 -17.83 -1.17
N ALA A 100 -6.32 -18.50 -0.83
CA ALA A 100 -5.56 -19.33 -1.75
C ALA A 100 -6.46 -20.44 -2.31
N ASP A 101 -6.27 -20.75 -3.59
CA ASP A 101 -7.05 -21.78 -4.27
C ASP A 101 -7.06 -23.10 -3.47
N PRO A 102 -8.22 -23.64 -3.06
CA PRO A 102 -8.31 -24.97 -2.45
C PRO A 102 -7.75 -26.08 -3.36
N LEU A 103 -7.68 -25.78 -4.67
CA LEU A 103 -7.14 -26.64 -5.71
C LEU A 103 -5.67 -26.33 -6.05
N ALA A 104 -4.99 -25.47 -5.27
CA ALA A 104 -3.57 -25.18 -5.44
C ALA A 104 -2.77 -26.50 -5.41
N GLY A 105 -2.14 -26.85 -6.54
CA GLY A 105 -1.40 -28.10 -6.71
C GLY A 105 -2.22 -29.32 -7.13
N ARG A 106 -3.55 -29.22 -7.23
CA ARG A 106 -4.45 -30.31 -7.69
C ARG A 106 -4.84 -30.22 -9.17
N VAL A 107 -4.74 -29.03 -9.76
CA VAL A 107 -5.05 -28.81 -11.19
C VAL A 107 -3.74 -28.60 -11.95
N ALA A 108 -3.39 -29.55 -12.80
CA ALA A 108 -2.33 -29.41 -13.78
C ALA A 108 -2.83 -28.55 -14.95
N GLY A 109 -2.03 -27.56 -15.38
CA GLY A 109 -2.28 -26.77 -16.60
C GLY A 109 -2.66 -25.29 -16.40
N ASP A 110 -2.97 -24.63 -17.52
CA ASP A 110 -3.28 -23.20 -17.66
C ASP A 110 -4.76 -22.87 -17.40
N LEU A 111 -5.48 -23.70 -16.64
CA LEU A 111 -6.89 -23.44 -16.31
C LEU A 111 -7.04 -22.28 -15.32
N PRO A 112 -8.10 -21.46 -15.44
CA PRO A 112 -8.38 -20.38 -14.50
C PRO A 112 -8.58 -20.88 -13.06
N ARG A 113 -7.91 -20.24 -12.11
CA ARG A 113 -8.01 -20.52 -10.68
C ARG A 113 -7.76 -19.28 -9.83
N TRP A 114 -7.87 -19.41 -8.50
CA TRP A 114 -7.54 -18.33 -7.58
C TRP A 114 -6.03 -18.16 -7.44
N HIS A 115 -5.56 -16.95 -7.66
CA HIS A 115 -4.15 -16.58 -7.48
C HIS A 115 -4.04 -15.46 -6.47
N GLN A 116 -3.17 -15.63 -5.48
CA GLN A 116 -2.72 -14.51 -4.66
C GLN A 116 -1.89 -13.56 -5.53
N ARG A 117 -2.21 -12.27 -5.45
CA ARG A 117 -1.61 -11.21 -6.25
C ARG A 117 -1.02 -10.15 -5.32
N PRO A 118 0.27 -9.77 -5.52
CA PRO A 118 0.84 -8.63 -4.82
C PRO A 118 0.06 -7.35 -5.10
N ALA A 119 -0.05 -6.48 -4.11
CA ALA A 119 -0.69 -5.16 -4.22
C ALA A 119 -0.16 -4.31 -5.40
N LEU A 120 1.11 -4.52 -5.79
CA LEU A 120 1.76 -3.86 -6.92
C LEU A 120 1.04 -4.09 -8.26
N PHE A 121 0.28 -5.17 -8.40
CA PHE A 121 -0.48 -5.50 -9.61
C PHE A 121 -1.98 -5.25 -9.47
N MET A 122 -2.44 -4.76 -8.32
CA MET A 122 -3.87 -4.50 -8.10
C MET A 122 -4.40 -3.44 -9.09
N PRO A 123 -5.48 -3.74 -9.84
CA PRO A 123 -6.16 -2.75 -10.67
C PRO A 123 -7.12 -1.87 -9.86
N ARG A 124 -7.48 -0.69 -10.38
CA ARG A 124 -8.45 0.23 -9.72
C ARG A 124 -9.80 -0.43 -9.43
N ALA A 125 -10.25 -1.33 -10.29
CA ALA A 125 -11.52 -2.05 -10.15
C ALA A 125 -11.55 -3.04 -8.96
N ALA A 126 -10.38 -3.42 -8.44
CA ALA A 126 -10.26 -4.28 -7.25
C ALA A 126 -10.06 -3.49 -5.96
N SER A 127 -9.89 -2.17 -6.03
CA SER A 127 -9.71 -1.34 -4.83
C SER A 127 -11.05 -1.09 -4.14
N ARG A 128 -11.16 -1.46 -2.87
CA ARG A 128 -12.35 -1.25 -2.04
C ARG A 128 -12.28 -0.04 -1.10
N ILE A 129 -11.11 0.57 -0.95
CA ILE A 129 -10.93 1.76 -0.09
C ILE A 129 -10.51 2.95 -0.94
N LEU A 130 -11.24 4.05 -0.77
CA LEU A 130 -10.93 5.35 -1.35
C LEU A 130 -10.65 6.34 -0.21
N LEU A 131 -9.56 7.09 -0.36
CA LEU A 131 -9.08 8.05 0.60
C LEU A 131 -9.05 9.42 -0.06
N GLU A 132 -9.46 10.44 0.67
CA GLU A 132 -9.23 11.84 0.30
C GLU A 132 -7.97 12.33 1.00
N ILE A 133 -7.12 13.05 0.27
CA ILE A 133 -5.98 13.74 0.85
C ILE A 133 -6.50 15.02 1.52
N VAL A 134 -6.32 15.12 2.84
CA VAL A 134 -6.72 16.31 3.61
C VAL A 134 -5.59 17.33 3.65
N GLY A 135 -4.36 16.84 3.80
CA GLY A 135 -3.17 17.67 3.94
C GLY A 135 -1.93 16.89 3.52
N VAL A 136 -0.93 17.62 3.04
CA VAL A 136 0.39 17.07 2.72
C VAL A 136 1.43 18.01 3.27
N ARG A 137 2.36 17.48 4.07
CA ARG A 137 3.51 18.20 4.60
C ARG A 137 4.80 17.42 4.37
N VAL A 138 5.90 18.15 4.32
CA VAL A 138 7.26 17.58 4.29
C VAL A 138 7.90 17.88 5.64
N GLU A 139 8.40 16.85 6.30
CA GLU A 139 9.02 16.95 7.62
C GLU A 139 10.17 15.95 7.78
N ARG A 140 10.97 16.13 8.82
CA ARG A 140 11.93 15.12 9.26
C ARG A 140 11.20 13.94 9.89
N LEU A 141 11.66 12.72 9.61
CA LEU A 141 11.06 11.50 10.15
C LEU A 141 10.92 11.54 11.68
N ARG A 142 11.97 12.00 12.37
CA ARG A 142 12.02 12.05 13.84
C ARG A 142 11.24 13.22 14.44
N ALA A 143 10.69 14.12 13.61
CA ALA A 143 9.80 15.18 14.07
C ALA A 143 8.36 14.67 14.33
N ILE A 144 8.11 13.38 14.14
CA ILE A 144 6.82 12.73 14.43
C ILE A 144 6.41 12.89 15.90
N SER A 145 5.17 13.31 16.12
CA SER A 145 4.55 13.35 17.45
C SER A 145 3.92 12.01 17.85
N ALA A 146 3.54 11.86 19.12
CA ALA A 146 2.80 10.70 19.59
C ALA A 146 1.44 10.56 18.88
N ASP A 147 0.72 11.67 18.69
CA ASP A 147 -0.56 11.69 17.99
C ASP A 147 -0.42 11.28 16.52
N ASP A 148 0.63 11.76 15.87
CA ASP A 148 0.94 11.40 14.49
C ASP A 148 1.32 9.91 14.34
N ALA A 149 1.97 9.33 15.35
CA ALA A 149 2.27 7.90 15.38
C ALA A 149 1.00 7.06 15.59
N LEU A 150 0.07 7.52 16.43
CA LEU A 150 -1.26 6.90 16.56
C LEU A 150 -2.06 7.02 15.25
N ALA A 151 -2.03 8.18 14.60
CA ALA A 151 -2.66 8.43 13.30
C ALA A 151 -2.07 7.57 12.16
N GLU A 152 -0.87 7.02 12.34
CA GLU A 152 -0.31 6.00 11.44
C GLU A 152 -0.95 4.62 11.63
N GLY A 153 -1.87 4.45 12.58
CA GLY A 153 -2.52 3.19 12.92
C GLY A 153 -1.63 2.26 13.74
N ILE A 154 -0.75 2.83 14.57
CA ILE A 154 0.18 2.08 15.42
C ILE A 154 -0.51 1.75 16.76
N ASP A 155 -0.41 0.50 17.18
CA ASP A 155 -0.77 0.08 18.52
C ASP A 155 0.47 0.19 19.45
N PRO A 156 0.47 1.11 20.43
CA PRO A 156 1.62 1.34 21.31
C PRO A 156 1.81 0.25 22.37
N GLN A 157 0.83 -0.65 22.57
CA GLN A 157 0.89 -1.65 23.64
C GLN A 157 2.10 -2.59 23.51
N GLY A 158 2.55 -2.88 22.29
CA GLY A 158 3.75 -3.69 22.02
C GLY A 158 5.10 -2.98 22.22
N ALA A 159 5.10 -1.70 22.61
CA ALA A 159 6.32 -0.90 22.83
C ALA A 159 6.36 -0.21 24.20
N GLY A 160 5.71 -0.81 25.21
CA GLY A 160 5.66 -0.23 26.56
C GLY A 160 4.77 1.03 26.63
N GLY A 161 3.87 1.21 25.67
CA GLY A 161 2.94 2.34 25.62
C GLY A 161 3.45 3.57 24.88
N ASP A 162 4.68 3.55 24.32
CA ASP A 162 5.24 4.66 23.54
C ASP A 162 4.88 4.52 22.03
N PRO A 163 4.02 5.39 21.47
CA PRO A 163 3.63 5.33 20.06
C PRO A 163 4.79 5.60 19.10
N VAL A 164 5.71 6.49 19.45
CA VAL A 164 6.84 6.87 18.60
C VAL A 164 7.85 5.72 18.53
N LEU A 165 8.12 5.06 19.65
CA LEU A 165 8.96 3.87 19.69
C LEU A 165 8.33 2.70 18.91
N ALA A 166 7.02 2.50 19.02
CA ALA A 166 6.30 1.51 18.23
C ALA A 166 6.38 1.82 16.73
N TYR A 167 6.21 3.08 16.35
CA TYR A 167 6.34 3.53 14.97
C TYR A 167 7.76 3.32 14.41
N ARG A 168 8.80 3.63 15.19
CA ARG A 168 10.21 3.36 14.82
C ARG A 168 10.41 1.91 14.36
N LYS A 169 9.92 0.94 15.16
CA LYS A 169 10.03 -0.49 14.83
C LYS A 169 9.37 -0.82 13.49
N VAL A 170 8.21 -0.24 13.22
CA VAL A 170 7.51 -0.42 11.94
C VAL A 170 8.27 0.22 10.79
N TRP A 171 8.82 1.42 10.99
CA TRP A 171 9.61 2.12 9.98
C TRP A 171 10.85 1.34 9.58
N GLU A 172 11.65 0.89 10.54
CA GLU A 172 12.87 0.12 10.28
C GLU A 172 12.58 -1.23 9.63
N ARG A 173 11.47 -1.88 9.99
CA ARG A 173 11.03 -3.12 9.32
C ARG A 173 10.69 -2.91 7.84
N ILE A 174 10.19 -1.73 7.47
CA ILE A 174 9.79 -1.42 6.09
C ILE A 174 10.98 -0.88 5.28
N ASN A 175 11.83 -0.04 5.87
CA ASN A 175 12.88 0.71 5.17
C ASN A 175 14.30 0.19 5.43
N GLY A 176 14.48 -0.77 6.35
CA GLY A 176 15.75 -1.33 6.74
C GLY A 176 16.25 -0.81 8.10
N ALA A 177 17.15 -1.58 8.74
CA ALA A 177 17.77 -1.19 10.00
C ALA A 177 18.57 0.12 9.85
N GLY A 178 18.54 0.99 10.87
CA GLY A 178 19.23 2.29 10.87
C GLY A 178 18.56 3.38 10.02
N SER A 179 17.49 3.05 9.28
CA SER A 179 16.71 4.04 8.49
C SER A 179 15.94 5.05 9.34
N TRP A 180 15.76 4.78 10.64
CA TRP A 180 15.21 5.74 11.59
C TRP A 180 16.24 6.80 11.96
N ASP A 181 17.45 6.35 12.31
CA ASP A 181 18.53 7.22 12.79
C ASP A 181 19.07 8.14 11.67
N ALA A 182 18.94 7.71 10.41
CA ALA A 182 19.22 8.54 9.24
C ALA A 182 18.33 9.79 9.12
N ASP A 183 17.22 9.84 9.85
CA ASP A 183 16.26 10.95 9.90
C ASP A 183 15.91 11.56 8.52
N PRO A 184 15.46 10.73 7.55
CA PRO A 184 15.19 11.19 6.20
C PRO A 184 14.02 12.18 6.18
N TRP A 185 13.98 13.00 5.14
CA TRP A 185 12.79 13.76 4.80
C TRP A 185 11.66 12.82 4.36
N VAL A 186 10.47 13.02 4.91
CA VAL A 186 9.28 12.23 4.63
C VAL A 186 8.12 13.12 4.20
N TRP A 187 7.28 12.58 3.32
CA TRP A 187 5.95 13.09 3.04
C TRP A 187 5.03 12.57 4.14
N ALA A 188 4.48 13.46 4.96
CA ALA A 188 3.37 13.16 5.86
C ALA A 188 2.07 13.55 5.13
N VAL A 189 1.27 12.54 4.81
CA VAL A 189 0.00 12.70 4.08
C VAL A 189 -1.14 12.38 5.05
N GLU A 190 -2.00 13.36 5.27
CA GLU A 190 -3.23 13.21 6.03
C GLU A 190 -4.35 12.72 5.11
N LEU A 191 -5.13 11.77 5.63
CA LEU A 191 -6.05 10.94 4.88
C LEU A 191 -7.39 10.89 5.59
N ARG A 192 -8.46 11.07 4.82
CA ARG A 192 -9.82 10.78 5.27
C ARG A 192 -10.39 9.65 4.43
N ARG A 193 -10.80 8.56 5.07
CA ARG A 193 -11.50 7.47 4.37
C ARG A 193 -12.86 7.98 3.91
N LEU A 194 -13.15 7.83 2.63
CA LEU A 194 -14.48 8.07 2.09
C LEU A 194 -15.31 6.79 2.35
N ALA A 195 -16.48 6.95 2.95
CA ALA A 195 -17.42 5.85 3.07
C ALA A 195 -17.79 5.36 1.65
N PRO A 196 -17.94 4.04 1.45
CA PRO A 196 -18.44 3.50 0.19
C PRO A 196 -19.85 4.00 -0.13
#